data_AF-A0A498DI30-F1
#
_entry.id   AF-A0A498DI30-F1
#
_cell.length_a   1.000
_cell.length_b   1.000
_cell.length_c   1.000
_cell.angle_alpha   90.00
_cell.angle_beta   90.00
_cell.angle_gamma   90.00
#
_symmetry.space_group_name_H-M   'P 1'
#
loop_
_entity.id
_entity.type
_entity.pdbx_description
1 polymer ?
#
loop_
_entity_poly.entity_id
_entity_poly.type
_entity_poly.pdbx_seq_one_letter_code
_entity_poly.pdbx_strand_id
1 'polypeptide(L)'
;MLWIKTLSYFGSSIAHADYSYLNKLLLNIIQLNPNAEHAYYLASFAIPWNTNNTKLSKPILERAIRQFPNDWRWLYYRGFNAYWFDHNYEEAGRRFSQAAQIDGAPPIVTNLALRMQTESGHIDTALSFLQRLILDNQDPNLSKQLLKQQHTLLTEKTLQQIDKWLNTLSFRFNNKRDLLQLRNKGYVIPTRLADGGTIVVHNDGTIVSSASNQRYKVFTPPKRKPTTTGHNQQ
;
A
#
# COMPACT_ATOMS: atom_id res chain seq x y z
N MET A 1 20.47 6.55 -29.91
CA MET A 1 21.28 7.64 -29.30
C MET A 1 20.61 8.33 -28.11
N LEU A 2 19.27 8.39 -28.01
CA LEU A 2 18.57 9.12 -26.92
C LEU A 2 18.86 8.58 -25.50
N TRP A 3 18.95 7.26 -25.33
CA TRP A 3 19.27 6.65 -24.02
C TRP A 3 20.63 7.07 -23.46
N ILE A 4 21.66 7.13 -24.31
CA ILE A 4 23.01 7.59 -23.90
C ILE A 4 22.97 9.06 -23.48
N LYS A 5 22.19 9.90 -24.17
CA LYS A 5 21.97 11.30 -23.75
C LYS A 5 21.25 11.37 -22.39
N THR A 6 20.26 10.52 -22.15
CA THR A 6 19.56 10.43 -20.86
C THR A 6 20.52 10.03 -19.73
N LEU A 7 21.33 8.99 -19.94
CA LEU A 7 22.32 8.54 -18.96
C LEU A 7 23.41 9.59 -18.71
N SER A 8 23.92 10.21 -19.77
CA SER A 8 24.95 11.25 -19.67
C SER A 8 24.46 12.49 -18.94
N TYR A 9 23.22 12.94 -19.20
CA TYR A 9 22.61 14.10 -18.54
C TYR A 9 22.35 13.85 -17.06
N PHE A 10 21.85 12.66 -16.72
CA PHE A 10 21.44 12.34 -15.36
C PHE A 10 22.59 11.82 -14.48
N GLY A 11 23.58 11.16 -15.08
CA GLY A 11 24.79 10.70 -14.39
C GLY A 11 25.70 11.84 -13.91
N SER A 12 25.59 13.04 -14.50
CA SER A 12 26.46 14.18 -14.17
C SER A 12 25.85 15.21 -13.21
N SER A 13 24.52 15.26 -12.99
CA SER A 13 23.89 16.34 -12.20
C SER A 13 22.49 15.98 -11.64
N ILE A 14 22.40 14.98 -10.77
CA ILE A 14 21.12 14.57 -10.13
C ILE A 14 20.50 15.71 -9.29
N ALA A 15 21.32 16.56 -8.66
CA ALA A 15 20.87 17.63 -7.77
C ALA A 15 20.24 18.84 -8.50
N HIS A 16 20.48 19.01 -9.81
CA HIS A 16 20.00 20.15 -10.61
C HIS A 16 19.33 19.72 -11.93
N ALA A 17 18.96 18.45 -12.06
CA ALA A 17 18.35 17.94 -13.28
C ALA A 17 16.97 18.57 -13.53
N ASP A 18 16.71 18.98 -14.79
CA ASP A 18 15.38 19.36 -15.24
C ASP A 18 14.56 18.07 -15.50
N TYR A 19 13.73 17.71 -14.52
CA TYR A 19 12.84 16.55 -14.60
C TYR A 19 11.76 16.69 -15.67
N SER A 20 11.42 17.90 -16.10
CA SER A 20 10.51 18.13 -17.23
C SER A 20 11.20 17.79 -18.54
N TYR A 21 12.47 18.17 -18.69
CA TYR A 21 13.30 17.78 -19.83
C TYR A 21 13.54 16.26 -19.85
N LEU A 22 13.88 15.65 -18.72
CA LEU A 22 13.97 14.19 -18.60
C LEU A 22 12.67 13.52 -19.05
N ASN A 23 11.53 13.99 -18.56
CA ASN A 23 10.22 13.45 -18.94
C ASN A 23 9.99 13.52 -20.46
N LYS A 24 10.34 14.63 -21.12
CA LYS A 24 10.27 14.76 -22.58
C LYS A 24 11.16 13.74 -23.29
N LEU A 25 12.40 13.54 -22.82
CA LEU A 25 13.31 12.54 -23.39
C LEU A 25 12.77 11.12 -23.25
N LEU A 26 12.24 10.77 -22.06
CA LEU A 26 11.67 9.45 -21.81
C LEU A 26 10.43 9.19 -22.68
N LEU A 27 9.56 10.19 -22.83
CA LEU A 27 8.40 10.10 -23.73
C LEU A 27 8.82 9.88 -25.18
N ASN A 28 9.85 10.57 -25.67
CA ASN A 28 10.38 10.36 -27.02
C ASN A 28 10.96 8.94 -27.19
N ILE A 29 11.70 8.43 -26.20
CA ILE A 29 12.23 7.07 -26.23
C ILE A 29 11.09 6.05 -26.33
N ILE A 30 10.06 6.20 -25.48
CA ILE A 30 8.91 5.31 -25.42
C ILE A 30 8.07 5.40 -26.70
N GLN A 31 7.94 6.59 -27.31
CA GLN A 31 7.23 6.74 -28.57
C GLN A 31 7.94 6.03 -29.73
N LEU A 32 9.27 6.06 -29.74
CA LEU A 32 10.08 5.39 -30.78
C LEU A 32 10.20 3.89 -30.54
N ASN A 33 10.29 3.46 -29.28
CA ASN A 33 10.34 2.06 -28.89
C ASN A 33 9.45 1.82 -27.66
N PRO A 34 8.18 1.42 -27.86
CA PRO A 34 7.27 1.11 -26.77
C PRO A 34 7.75 -0.03 -25.86
N ASN A 35 8.65 -0.90 -26.32
CA ASN A 35 9.20 -2.00 -25.51
C ASN A 35 10.43 -1.57 -24.68
N ALA A 36 10.76 -0.28 -24.63
CA ALA A 36 11.88 0.25 -23.86
C ALA A 36 11.57 0.27 -22.34
N GLU A 37 11.48 -0.91 -21.69
CA GLU A 37 11.18 -1.07 -20.25
C GLU A 37 12.06 -0.18 -19.35
N HIS A 38 13.34 -0.02 -19.69
CA HIS A 38 14.28 0.82 -18.95
C HIS A 38 13.84 2.30 -18.86
N ALA A 39 13.15 2.83 -19.87
CA ALA A 39 12.64 4.21 -19.86
C ALA A 39 11.46 4.35 -18.90
N TYR A 40 10.56 3.37 -18.87
CA TYR A 40 9.47 3.31 -17.91
C TYR A 40 9.98 3.13 -16.48
N TYR A 41 10.94 2.22 -16.29
CA TYR A 41 11.56 1.99 -14.99
C TYR A 41 12.23 3.26 -14.45
N LEU A 42 13.02 3.93 -15.28
CA LEU A 42 13.67 5.19 -14.91
C LEU A 42 12.64 6.27 -14.58
N ALA A 43 11.55 6.40 -15.35
CA ALA A 43 10.46 7.32 -15.02
C ALA A 43 9.82 7.00 -13.67
N SER A 44 9.65 5.71 -13.36
CA SER A 44 9.00 5.27 -12.12
C SER A 44 9.77 5.60 -10.87
N PHE A 45 11.10 5.65 -10.96
CA PHE A 45 11.97 5.90 -9.82
C PHE A 45 12.56 7.32 -9.83
N ALA A 46 13.29 7.69 -10.88
CA ALA A 46 14.08 8.93 -10.86
C ALA A 46 13.21 10.18 -10.70
N ILE A 47 12.03 10.23 -11.31
CA ILE A 47 11.16 11.41 -11.17
C ILE A 47 10.62 11.52 -9.74
N PRO A 48 9.86 10.56 -9.18
CA PRO A 48 9.25 10.74 -7.86
C PRO A 48 10.24 10.90 -6.72
N TRP A 49 11.36 10.17 -6.75
CA TRP A 49 12.35 10.24 -5.68
C TRP A 49 13.05 11.59 -5.57
N ASN A 50 13.13 12.33 -6.68
CA ASN A 50 13.81 13.63 -6.73
C ASN A 50 12.84 14.82 -6.75
N THR A 51 11.62 14.66 -7.25
CA THR A 51 10.61 15.74 -7.26
C THR A 51 9.63 15.64 -6.09
N ASN A 52 9.68 14.53 -5.34
CA ASN A 52 8.73 14.17 -4.29
C ASN A 52 7.26 14.17 -4.76
N ASN A 53 7.02 13.92 -6.05
CA ASN A 53 5.67 13.83 -6.64
C ASN A 53 5.66 12.96 -7.92
N THR A 54 4.49 12.48 -8.31
CA THR A 54 4.35 11.56 -9.45
C THR A 54 3.80 12.21 -10.71
N LYS A 55 3.62 13.54 -10.74
CA LYS A 55 2.87 14.24 -11.79
C LYS A 55 3.38 13.92 -13.20
N LEU A 56 4.71 13.88 -13.36
CA LEU A 56 5.34 13.59 -14.64
C LEU A 56 5.47 12.08 -14.92
N SER A 57 5.73 11.26 -13.89
CA SER A 57 5.94 9.83 -14.07
C SER A 57 4.64 9.05 -14.25
N LYS A 58 3.54 9.48 -13.61
CA LYS A 58 2.24 8.78 -13.65
C LYS A 58 1.77 8.48 -15.07
N PRO A 59 1.72 9.45 -16.02
CA PRO A 59 1.32 9.15 -17.41
C PRO A 59 2.21 8.12 -18.10
N ILE A 60 3.51 8.10 -17.79
CA ILE A 60 4.46 7.12 -18.34
C ILE A 60 4.14 5.72 -17.78
N LEU A 61 3.90 5.59 -16.47
CA LEU A 61 3.54 4.29 -15.89
C LEU A 61 2.18 3.79 -16.39
N GLU A 62 1.20 4.66 -16.59
CA GLU A 62 -0.08 4.24 -17.18
C GLU A 62 0.11 3.71 -18.62
N ARG A 63 1.09 4.23 -19.38
CA ARG A 63 1.48 3.64 -20.67
C ARG A 63 2.16 2.28 -20.49
N ALA A 64 3.03 2.13 -19.48
CA ALA A 64 3.68 0.85 -19.19
C ALA A 64 2.64 -0.25 -18.88
N ILE A 65 1.65 0.06 -18.04
CA ILE A 65 0.58 -0.89 -17.67
C ILE A 65 -0.19 -1.35 -18.91
N ARG A 66 -0.45 -0.46 -19.88
CA ARG A 66 -1.11 -0.82 -21.14
C ARG A 66 -0.20 -1.62 -22.08
N GLN A 67 1.08 -1.30 -22.11
CA GLN A 67 2.06 -1.97 -22.97
C GLN A 67 2.39 -3.38 -22.49
N PHE A 68 2.45 -3.57 -21.17
CA PHE A 68 2.85 -4.81 -20.51
C PHE A 68 1.75 -5.30 -19.55
N PRO A 69 0.55 -5.67 -20.04
CA PRO A 69 -0.60 -5.98 -19.19
C PRO A 69 -0.39 -7.21 -18.29
N ASN A 70 0.49 -8.12 -18.70
CA ASN A 70 0.81 -9.36 -17.97
C ASN A 70 2.02 -9.19 -17.04
N ASP A 71 2.56 -7.99 -16.91
CA ASP A 71 3.69 -7.71 -16.04
C ASP A 71 3.22 -6.91 -14.82
N TRP A 72 3.08 -7.63 -13.70
CA TRP A 72 2.63 -7.10 -12.42
C TRP A 72 3.47 -5.92 -11.92
N ARG A 73 4.74 -5.82 -12.34
CA ARG A 73 5.70 -4.82 -11.85
C ARG A 73 5.22 -3.41 -12.14
N TRP A 74 4.60 -3.14 -13.28
CA TRP A 74 4.15 -1.80 -13.64
C TRP A 74 2.98 -1.32 -12.79
N LEU A 75 2.04 -2.21 -12.46
CA LEU A 75 0.97 -1.95 -11.50
C LEU A 75 1.55 -1.77 -10.09
N TYR A 76 2.52 -2.58 -9.70
CA TYR A 76 3.24 -2.43 -8.43
C TYR A 76 3.94 -1.06 -8.33
N TYR A 77 4.72 -0.64 -9.32
CA TYR A 77 5.39 0.67 -9.29
C TYR A 77 4.38 1.82 -9.25
N ARG A 78 3.26 1.69 -9.97
CA ARG A 78 2.19 2.71 -9.94
C ARG A 78 1.53 2.79 -8.57
N GLY A 79 1.26 1.65 -7.94
CA GLY A 79 0.72 1.56 -6.58
C GLY A 79 1.69 2.09 -5.53
N PHE A 80 2.97 1.73 -5.63
CA PHE A 80 4.02 2.24 -4.75
C PHE A 80 4.14 3.75 -4.84
N ASN A 81 4.13 4.30 -6.06
CA ASN A 81 4.20 5.73 -6.27
C ASN A 81 2.97 6.48 -5.69
N ALA A 82 1.77 5.90 -5.83
CA ALA A 82 0.56 6.43 -5.22
C ALA A 82 0.63 6.39 -3.69
N TYR A 83 1.13 5.31 -3.10
CA TYR A 83 1.29 5.15 -1.66
C TYR A 83 2.32 6.11 -1.08
N TRP A 84 3.52 6.14 -1.66
CA TRP A 84 4.67 6.79 -1.04
C TRP A 84 4.72 8.30 -1.28
N PHE A 85 4.45 8.72 -2.52
CA PHE A 85 4.59 10.13 -2.90
C PHE A 85 3.25 10.85 -2.90
N ASP A 86 2.21 10.24 -3.48
CA ASP A 86 0.90 10.88 -3.56
C ASP A 86 0.07 10.72 -2.28
N HIS A 87 0.48 9.84 -1.36
CA HIS A 87 -0.25 9.46 -0.14
C HIS A 87 -1.71 9.04 -0.44
N ASN A 88 -1.94 8.48 -1.62
CA ASN A 88 -3.24 8.02 -2.08
C ASN A 88 -3.34 6.50 -1.85
N TYR A 89 -3.75 6.13 -0.63
CA TYR A 89 -3.87 4.73 -0.20
C TYR A 89 -4.95 3.96 -0.98
N GLU A 90 -6.01 4.63 -1.42
CA GLU A 90 -7.07 4.03 -2.22
C GLU A 90 -6.55 3.58 -3.58
N GLU A 91 -5.90 4.48 -4.31
CA GLU A 91 -5.28 4.16 -5.60
C GLU A 91 -4.16 3.12 -5.43
N ALA A 92 -3.35 3.24 -4.37
CA ALA A 92 -2.32 2.26 -4.07
C ALA A 92 -2.91 0.86 -3.87
N GLY A 93 -3.94 0.75 -3.03
CA GLY A 93 -4.66 -0.50 -2.79
C GLY A 93 -5.23 -1.09 -4.06
N ARG A 94 -5.91 -0.27 -4.88
CA ARG A 94 -6.45 -0.71 -6.17
C ARG A 94 -5.37 -1.25 -7.10
N ARG A 95 -4.24 -0.55 -7.23
CA ARG A 95 -3.13 -0.95 -8.12
C ARG A 95 -2.41 -2.19 -7.63
N PHE A 96 -2.19 -2.32 -6.31
CA PHE A 96 -1.62 -3.54 -5.74
C PHE A 96 -2.58 -4.74 -5.88
N SER A 97 -3.89 -4.55 -5.70
CA SER A 97 -4.88 -5.62 -5.93
C SER A 97 -4.89 -6.10 -7.37
N GLN A 98 -4.73 -5.19 -8.34
CA GLN A 98 -4.58 -5.55 -9.75
C GLN A 98 -3.26 -6.31 -9.98
N ALA A 99 -2.15 -5.82 -9.42
CA ALA A 99 -0.83 -6.47 -9.57
C ALA A 99 -0.83 -7.89 -8.99
N ALA A 100 -1.47 -8.09 -7.84
CA ALA A 100 -1.54 -9.38 -7.14
C ALA A 100 -2.39 -10.44 -7.87
N GLN A 101 -3.19 -10.05 -8.87
CA GLN A 101 -3.97 -10.98 -9.71
C GLN A 101 -3.18 -11.46 -10.93
N ILE A 102 -2.02 -10.88 -11.20
CA ILE A 102 -1.18 -11.26 -12.34
C ILE A 102 -0.21 -12.36 -11.91
N ASP A 103 -0.07 -13.38 -12.76
CA ASP A 103 0.83 -14.50 -12.53
C ASP A 103 2.27 -14.06 -12.25
N GLY A 104 2.91 -14.74 -11.31
CA GLY A 104 4.28 -14.43 -10.89
C GLY A 104 4.41 -13.23 -9.96
N ALA A 105 3.32 -12.56 -9.57
CA ALA A 105 3.36 -11.54 -8.53
C ALA A 105 3.75 -12.15 -7.17
N PRO A 106 4.75 -11.59 -6.46
CA PRO A 106 5.19 -12.16 -5.20
C PRO A 106 4.15 -11.89 -4.08
N PRO A 107 4.06 -12.76 -3.05
CA PRO A 107 3.05 -12.65 -1.98
C PRO A 107 3.03 -11.30 -1.24
N ILE A 108 4.16 -10.58 -1.23
CA ILE A 108 4.25 -9.23 -0.65
C ILE A 108 3.29 -8.23 -1.33
N VAL A 109 3.02 -8.38 -2.63
CA VAL A 109 2.11 -7.49 -3.37
C VAL A 109 0.68 -7.64 -2.85
N THR A 110 0.23 -8.87 -2.62
CA THR A 110 -1.06 -9.16 -1.99
C THR A 110 -1.13 -8.55 -0.60
N ASN A 111 -0.09 -8.73 0.23
CA ASN A 111 -0.07 -8.15 1.58
C ASN A 111 -0.17 -6.62 1.56
N LEU A 112 0.50 -5.95 0.62
CA LEU A 112 0.39 -4.51 0.44
C LEU A 112 -1.03 -4.10 0.02
N ALA A 113 -1.65 -4.82 -0.92
CA ALA A 113 -3.01 -4.59 -1.35
C ALA A 113 -4.02 -4.65 -0.19
N LEU A 114 -3.90 -5.65 0.68
CA LEU A 114 -4.76 -5.82 1.85
C LEU A 114 -4.59 -4.67 2.84
N ARG A 115 -3.33 -4.35 3.19
CA ARG A 115 -3.03 -3.26 4.13
C ARG A 115 -3.56 -1.91 3.64
N MET A 116 -3.35 -1.56 2.38
CA MET A 116 -3.84 -0.29 1.82
C MET A 116 -5.37 -0.18 1.85
N GLN A 117 -6.07 -1.26 1.52
CA GLN A 117 -7.53 -1.29 1.55
C GLN A 117 -8.08 -1.20 2.97
N THR A 118 -7.46 -1.90 3.94
CA THR A 118 -7.84 -1.80 5.36
C THR A 118 -7.69 -0.38 5.90
N GLU A 119 -6.58 0.32 5.61
CA GLU A 119 -6.39 1.71 6.06
C GLU A 119 -7.35 2.70 5.43
N SER A 120 -7.69 2.49 4.17
CA SER A 120 -8.61 3.38 3.46
C SER A 120 -10.06 3.22 3.93
N GLY A 121 -10.32 2.45 5.01
CA GLY A 121 -11.65 2.15 5.53
C GLY A 121 -12.39 1.06 4.74
N HIS A 122 -11.73 0.42 3.77
CA HIS A 122 -12.31 -0.54 2.83
C HIS A 122 -11.95 -1.98 3.20
N ILE A 123 -12.00 -2.32 4.49
CA ILE A 123 -11.67 -3.68 4.98
C ILE A 123 -12.55 -4.76 4.36
N ASP A 124 -13.81 -4.45 4.06
CA ASP A 124 -14.73 -5.36 3.36
C ASP A 124 -14.31 -5.62 1.91
N THR A 125 -13.77 -4.62 1.23
CA THR A 125 -13.18 -4.76 -0.11
C THR A 125 -11.94 -5.66 -0.05
N ALA A 126 -11.09 -5.50 0.98
CA ALA A 126 -9.92 -6.36 1.20
C ALA A 126 -10.32 -7.83 1.43
N LEU A 127 -11.36 -8.07 2.23
CA LEU A 127 -11.91 -9.42 2.47
C LEU A 127 -12.50 -10.04 1.20
N SER A 128 -13.24 -9.25 0.43
CA SER A 128 -13.81 -9.69 -0.86
C SER A 128 -12.71 -10.03 -1.86
N PHE A 129 -11.63 -9.25 -1.87
CA PHE A 129 -10.45 -9.50 -2.69
C PHE A 129 -9.76 -10.82 -2.30
N LEU A 130 -9.54 -11.06 -1.01
CA LEU A 130 -9.01 -12.35 -0.53
C LEU A 130 -9.89 -13.52 -0.92
N GLN A 131 -11.21 -13.39 -0.77
CA GLN A 131 -12.14 -14.45 -1.11
C GLN A 131 -12.03 -14.83 -2.59
N ARG A 132 -11.91 -13.83 -3.48
CA ARG A 132 -11.68 -14.07 -4.90
C ARG A 132 -10.35 -14.80 -5.13
N LEU A 133 -9.26 -14.33 -4.54
CA LEU A 133 -7.96 -15.00 -4.67
C LEU A 133 -7.98 -16.45 -4.15
N ILE A 134 -8.71 -16.74 -3.08
CA ILE A 134 -8.84 -18.10 -2.54
C ILE A 134 -9.63 -19.00 -3.49
N LEU A 135 -10.69 -18.48 -4.12
CA LEU A 135 -11.52 -19.24 -5.07
C LEU A 135 -10.78 -19.52 -6.39
N ASP A 136 -9.98 -18.55 -6.86
CA ASP A 136 -9.29 -18.65 -8.14
C ASP A 136 -8.00 -19.48 -8.03
N ASN A 137 -7.48 -19.74 -6.82
CA ASN A 137 -6.20 -20.40 -6.62
C ASN A 137 -6.33 -21.90 -6.32
N GLN A 138 -5.54 -22.70 -7.02
CA GLN A 138 -5.52 -24.17 -6.86
C GLN A 138 -4.37 -24.68 -6.00
N ASP A 139 -3.39 -23.84 -5.62
CA ASP A 139 -2.27 -24.23 -4.77
C ASP A 139 -2.71 -24.29 -3.29
N PRO A 140 -2.72 -25.48 -2.66
CA PRO A 140 -3.15 -25.63 -1.28
C PRO A 140 -2.30 -24.83 -0.28
N ASN A 141 -1.00 -24.65 -0.55
CA ASN A 141 -0.11 -23.90 0.34
C ASN A 141 -0.42 -22.41 0.32
N LEU A 142 -0.62 -21.85 -0.87
CA LEU A 142 -1.02 -20.46 -1.05
C LEU A 142 -2.41 -20.22 -0.47
N SER A 143 -3.36 -21.13 -0.71
CA SER A 143 -4.71 -21.07 -0.11
C SER A 143 -4.65 -21.03 1.42
N LYS A 144 -3.80 -21.85 2.05
CA LYS A 144 -3.59 -21.81 3.51
C LYS A 144 -3.03 -20.45 3.99
N GLN A 145 -2.11 -19.86 3.24
CA GLN A 145 -1.58 -18.53 3.55
C GLN A 145 -2.64 -17.43 3.41
N LEU A 146 -3.45 -17.47 2.35
CA LEU A 146 -4.53 -16.51 2.11
C LEU A 146 -5.62 -16.62 3.19
N LEU A 147 -5.99 -17.83 3.61
CA LEU A 147 -6.91 -18.05 4.74
C LEU A 147 -6.38 -17.46 6.04
N LYS A 148 -5.08 -17.61 6.32
CA LYS A 148 -4.45 -16.98 7.49
C LYS A 148 -4.54 -15.44 7.44
N GLN A 149 -4.34 -14.85 6.26
CA GLN A 149 -4.53 -13.41 6.07
C GLN A 149 -6.00 -13.01 6.27
N GLN A 150 -6.94 -13.80 5.76
CA GLN A 150 -8.37 -13.57 5.93
C GLN A 150 -8.77 -13.55 7.41
N HIS A 151 -8.31 -14.54 8.19
CA HIS A 151 -8.54 -14.58 9.63
C HIS A 151 -7.96 -13.34 10.34
N THR A 152 -6.78 -12.88 9.93
CA THR A 152 -6.16 -11.68 10.48
C THR A 152 -7.01 -10.43 10.19
N LEU A 153 -7.53 -10.28 8.97
CA LEU A 153 -8.40 -9.17 8.59
C LEU A 153 -9.76 -9.23 9.30
N LEU A 154 -10.36 -10.41 9.46
CA LEU A 154 -11.60 -10.59 10.22
C LEU A 154 -11.41 -10.23 11.70
N THR A 155 -10.26 -10.59 12.28
CA THR A 155 -9.87 -10.14 13.62
C THR A 155 -9.77 -8.63 13.68
N GLU A 156 -9.05 -7.98 12.76
CA GLU A 156 -8.96 -6.52 12.74
C GLU A 156 -10.34 -5.86 12.58
N LYS A 157 -11.20 -6.36 11.69
CA LYS A 157 -12.57 -5.86 11.52
C LYS A 157 -13.36 -5.92 12.83
N THR A 158 -13.22 -7.01 13.57
CA THR A 158 -13.84 -7.19 14.88
C THR A 158 -13.30 -6.18 15.89
N LEU A 159 -11.98 -5.98 15.94
CA LEU A 159 -11.35 -5.00 16.83
C LEU A 159 -11.79 -3.57 16.50
N GLN A 160 -11.83 -3.19 15.22
CA GLN A 160 -12.33 -1.87 14.79
C GLN A 160 -13.79 -1.65 15.20
N GLN A 161 -14.62 -2.70 15.15
CA GLN A 161 -16.01 -2.62 15.59
C GLN A 161 -16.10 -2.42 17.12
N ILE A 162 -15.28 -3.13 17.88
CA ILE A 162 -15.21 -2.97 19.34
C ILE A 162 -14.69 -1.58 19.70
N ASP A 163 -13.68 -1.05 19.00
CA ASP A 163 -13.19 0.32 19.19
C ASP A 163 -14.33 1.34 19.00
N LYS A 164 -15.16 1.18 17.97
CA LYS A 164 -16.33 2.04 17.76
C LYS A 164 -17.28 1.98 18.97
N TRP A 165 -17.54 0.80 19.51
CA TRP A 165 -18.39 0.67 20.71
C TRP A 165 -17.72 1.27 21.95
N LEU A 166 -16.43 1.07 22.15
CA LEU A 166 -15.67 1.67 23.26
C LEU A 166 -15.71 3.20 23.21
N ASN A 167 -15.71 3.79 22.02
CA ASN A 167 -15.83 5.24 21.84
C ASN A 167 -17.24 5.78 22.17
N THR A 168 -18.26 4.92 22.31
CA THR A 168 -19.61 5.31 22.77
C THR A 168 -19.75 5.30 24.30
N LEU A 169 -18.74 4.80 25.03
CA LEU A 169 -18.76 4.81 26.48
C LEU A 169 -18.48 6.22 27.01
N SER A 170 -19.27 6.65 27.99
CA SER A 170 -19.09 7.95 28.66
C SER A 170 -17.82 7.99 29.50
N PHE A 171 -17.34 6.84 29.99
CA PHE A 171 -16.13 6.73 30.79
C PHE A 171 -15.35 5.45 30.44
N ARG A 172 -14.02 5.56 30.30
CA ARG A 172 -13.12 4.42 30.03
C ARG A 172 -12.10 4.23 31.14
N PHE A 173 -11.94 2.99 31.58
CA PHE A 173 -10.92 2.57 32.54
C PHE A 173 -9.61 2.14 31.86
N ASN A 174 -9.59 2.05 30.52
CA ASN A 174 -8.49 1.55 29.69
C ASN A 174 -8.01 0.15 30.10
N ASN A 175 -8.96 -0.73 30.46
CA ASN A 175 -8.66 -2.10 30.87
C ASN A 175 -9.84 -3.03 30.59
N LYS A 176 -9.75 -4.30 31.02
CA LYS A 176 -10.78 -5.32 30.79
C LYS A 176 -12.18 -4.94 31.29
N ARG A 177 -12.31 -3.98 32.23
CA ARG A 177 -13.60 -3.47 32.71
C ARG A 177 -14.40 -2.77 31.62
N ASP A 178 -13.75 -2.15 30.64
CA ASP A 178 -14.46 -1.51 29.53
C ASP A 178 -15.16 -2.55 28.64
N LEU A 179 -14.54 -3.71 28.44
CA LEU A 179 -15.16 -4.84 27.73
C LEU A 179 -16.35 -5.41 28.53
N LEU A 180 -16.27 -5.43 29.87
CA LEU A 180 -17.40 -5.83 30.72
C LEU A 180 -18.56 -4.85 30.64
N GLN A 181 -18.29 -3.53 30.61
CA GLN A 181 -19.33 -2.52 30.41
C GLN A 181 -20.06 -2.71 29.09
N LEU A 182 -19.33 -2.98 28.01
CA LEU A 182 -19.94 -3.25 26.71
C LEU A 182 -20.83 -4.50 26.74
N ARG A 183 -20.40 -5.58 27.38
CA ARG A 183 -21.23 -6.78 27.57
C ARG A 183 -22.50 -6.48 28.36
N ASN A 184 -22.40 -5.68 29.43
CA ASN A 184 -23.56 -5.28 30.23
C ASN A 184 -24.54 -4.39 29.45
N LYS A 185 -24.07 -3.63 28.46
CA LYS A 185 -24.91 -2.88 27.51
C LYS A 185 -25.52 -3.74 26.39
N GLY A 186 -25.24 -5.05 26.36
CA GLY A 186 -25.79 -5.99 25.37
C GLY A 186 -24.94 -6.19 24.11
N TYR A 187 -23.73 -5.62 24.03
CA TYR A 187 -22.84 -5.86 22.90
C TYR A 187 -22.25 -7.28 22.93
N VAL A 188 -22.30 -7.97 21.80
CA VAL A 188 -21.72 -9.31 21.65
C VAL A 188 -20.22 -9.19 21.39
N ILE A 189 -19.42 -9.51 22.39
CA ILE A 189 -17.95 -9.54 22.28
C ILE A 189 -17.48 -11.01 22.23
N PRO A 190 -16.89 -11.46 21.11
CA PRO A 190 -16.47 -12.85 20.98
C PRO A 190 -15.37 -13.20 21.99
N THR A 191 -15.39 -14.42 22.49
CA THR A 191 -14.37 -14.95 23.41
C THR A 191 -13.09 -15.33 22.67
N ARG A 192 -13.22 -15.80 21.42
CA ARG A 192 -12.11 -16.06 20.50
C ARG A 192 -12.28 -15.26 19.22
N LEU A 193 -11.17 -14.71 18.75
CA LEU A 193 -11.06 -13.98 17.50
C LEU A 193 -10.81 -14.94 16.34
N ALA A 194 -10.96 -14.46 15.09
CA ALA A 194 -10.87 -15.29 13.90
C ALA A 194 -9.46 -15.90 13.68
N ASP A 195 -8.42 -15.21 14.16
CA ASP A 195 -7.03 -15.69 14.20
C ASP A 195 -6.76 -16.71 15.34
N GLY A 196 -7.78 -17.08 16.12
CA GLY A 196 -7.68 -18.00 17.26
C GLY A 196 -7.24 -17.34 18.56
N GLY A 197 -6.90 -16.05 18.55
CA GLY A 197 -6.49 -15.29 19.73
C GLY A 197 -7.67 -14.88 20.62
N THR A 198 -7.34 -14.26 21.75
CA THR A 198 -8.29 -13.61 22.65
C THR A 198 -8.01 -12.12 22.68
N ILE A 199 -9.00 -11.30 23.03
CA ILE A 199 -8.84 -9.85 23.14
C ILE A 199 -7.96 -9.52 24.37
N VAL A 200 -6.89 -8.76 24.13
CA VAL A 200 -6.02 -8.19 25.17
C VAL A 200 -6.14 -6.67 25.11
N VAL A 201 -6.21 -6.03 26.28
CA VAL A 201 -6.23 -4.57 26.41
C VAL A 201 -4.86 -4.14 26.91
N HIS A 202 -4.18 -3.28 26.15
CA HIS A 202 -2.92 -2.65 26.55
C HIS A 202 -3.14 -1.52 27.56
N ASN A 203 -2.05 -1.07 28.20
CA ASN A 203 -2.10 -0.01 29.23
C ASN A 203 -2.62 1.33 28.71
N ASP A 204 -2.49 1.58 27.40
CA ASP A 204 -2.99 2.77 26.72
C ASP A 204 -4.49 2.66 26.34
N GLY A 205 -5.14 1.53 26.66
CA GLY A 205 -6.52 1.23 26.29
C GLY A 205 -6.67 0.63 24.88
N THR A 206 -5.58 0.44 24.14
CA THR A 206 -5.63 -0.18 22.81
C THR A 206 -5.97 -1.66 22.94
N ILE A 207 -6.94 -2.13 22.17
CA ILE A 207 -7.28 -3.56 22.09
C ILE A 207 -6.52 -4.24 20.95
N VAL A 208 -5.95 -5.41 21.22
CA VAL A 208 -5.25 -6.26 20.25
C VAL A 208 -5.65 -7.72 20.42
N SER A 209 -5.30 -8.55 19.43
CA SER A 209 -5.38 -10.01 19.58
C SER A 209 -4.12 -10.54 20.26
N SER A 210 -4.27 -11.50 21.18
CA SER A 210 -3.14 -12.21 21.79
C SER A 210 -2.29 -13.00 20.79
N ALA A 211 -2.83 -13.35 19.61
CA ALA A 211 -2.11 -14.09 18.59
C ALA A 211 -1.17 -13.21 17.74
N SER A 212 -1.55 -11.94 17.51
CA SER A 212 -0.78 -11.00 16.69
C SER A 212 -0.02 -9.95 17.51
N ASN A 213 -0.55 -9.60 18.68
CA ASN A 213 -0.04 -8.58 19.61
C ASN A 213 0.16 -7.18 18.97
N GLN A 214 -0.47 -6.92 17.82
CA GLN A 214 -0.39 -5.65 17.10
C GLN A 214 -1.63 -5.43 16.23
N ARG A 215 -1.90 -4.16 15.89
CA ARG A 215 -2.97 -3.80 14.95
C ARG A 215 -2.52 -3.97 13.52
N TYR A 216 -3.48 -4.25 12.63
CA TYR A 216 -3.21 -4.35 11.20
C TYR A 216 -3.10 -2.94 10.60
N LYS A 217 -1.96 -2.28 10.83
CA LYS A 217 -1.70 -0.91 10.36
C LYS A 217 -0.66 -0.85 9.25
N VAL A 218 -0.80 0.16 8.39
CA VAL A 218 0.17 0.55 7.36
C VAL A 218 1.25 1.43 7.96
N PHE A 219 2.47 1.28 7.45
CA PHE A 219 3.52 2.25 7.65
C PHE A 219 3.17 3.54 6.90
N THR A 220 3.06 4.67 7.57
CA THR A 220 2.89 5.96 6.89
C THR A 220 4.27 6.58 6.65
N PRO A 221 4.72 6.73 5.40
CA PRO A 221 5.99 7.37 5.13
C PRO A 221 5.93 8.85 5.57
N PRO A 222 6.98 9.38 6.20
CA PRO A 222 7.02 10.79 6.57
C PRO A 222 7.06 11.66 5.30
N LYS A 223 6.32 12.79 5.29
CA LYS A 223 6.44 13.78 4.22
C LYS A 223 7.89 14.27 4.14
N ARG A 224 8.58 13.95 3.05
CA ARG A 224 9.93 14.49 2.79
C ARG A 224 9.83 16.01 2.69
N LYS A 225 10.61 16.72 3.52
CA LYS A 225 10.82 18.16 3.35
C LYS A 225 11.46 18.38 1.98
N PRO A 226 11.00 19.36 1.18
CA PRO A 226 11.69 19.70 -0.05
C PRO A 226 13.15 20.01 0.30
N THR A 227 14.09 19.40 -0.41
CA THR A 227 15.50 19.75 -0.32
C THR A 227 15.62 21.23 -0.64
N THR A 228 15.86 22.04 0.40
CA THR A 228 16.28 23.43 0.25
C THR A 228 17.66 23.41 -0.40
N THR A 229 17.72 23.38 -1.72
CA THR A 229 18.90 23.87 -2.43
C THR A 229 18.98 25.36 -2.13
N GLY A 230 19.88 25.70 -1.20
CA GLY A 230 20.16 27.08 -0.82
C GLY A 230 20.46 27.90 -2.08
N HIS A 231 19.66 28.94 -2.29
CA HIS A 231 20.11 30.10 -3.03
C HIS A 231 21.17 30.80 -2.19
N ASN A 232 22.44 30.45 -2.41
CA ASN A 232 23.50 31.42 -2.22
C ASN A 232 23.80 32.01 -3.60
N GLN A 233 23.17 33.16 -3.85
CA GLN A 233 23.67 34.13 -4.80
C GLN A 233 25.03 34.62 -4.27
N GLN A 234 26.07 34.45 -5.07
CA GLN A 234 27.17 35.39 -5.20
C GLN A 234 27.50 35.49 -6.69
#